data_AF-A0A7X5SAL3-F1
#
_entry.id   AF-A0A7X5SAL3-F1
#
_cell.length_a   1.000
_cell.length_b   1.000
_cell.length_c   1.000
_cell.angle_alpha   90.00
_cell.angle_beta   90.00
_cell.angle_gamma   90.00
#
_symmetry.space_group_name_H-M   'P 1'
#
loop_
_entity.id
_entity.type
_entity.pdbx_description
1 polymer ?
#
loop_
_entity_poly.entity_id
_entity_poly.type
_entity_poly.pdbx_seq_one_letter_code
_entity_poly.pdbx_strand_id
1 'polypeptide(L)'
;NQDPNGDPRSYELYDPAKHNYNYNLLLNAVSPIKRVGLSGFGQFDLTENTRLFTELMATNRQSNQRASPNTLGVYRTIRIAATNPTNPTGQNLTLERRRLEEAGARITEQEVDTFRTVLGLEGQWGDNWAWNVAMNWGRNSATDSSTNIANLDRVENTLNTSLCSNTPGAAIPCGNYLGYGNLTPEVLDYILFTQRGSGGNSQQGVSGTISGALFDLPAGSVAFASGVEFRKERGWLYPDPLVVNGSANIVRQDPIEGEYSAKEAFVEFAVPLLQDVPLVDYATLNLAGRYSDYDLFGSDTNYKVGLDWQVAEPLKIRLNYATAFRIPSIPELFGGIGQGSLTTLDPCSNWSTLPADSVIRANCQAAGVPTNFRQLGNTILTTTGGNPDLKPEDARTFTAGFVWTPGFAPGLTLTADYYRIRIENAIRSIEGSVKLRACYTTPNLAHPFCSPANFTRDPVTGEVNYLSSQQVNAASEESEGVDIGVLYQFDVAGWQASASLDASYLERYDVTPFAGATTIEYAGKITSGLGSYTQWRGLGSLRMGKNRWTGVYSAQYIGSADDIIAVP
;
A
#
# COMPACT_ATOMS: atom_id res chain seq x y z
N ASN A 1 13.04 -14.65 -32.30
CA ASN A 1 11.73 -14.23 -31.76
C ASN A 1 10.65 -14.70 -32.70
N GLN A 2 9.44 -14.95 -32.21
CA GLN A 2 8.33 -15.49 -33.01
C GLN A 2 7.12 -14.57 -32.97
N ASP A 3 6.53 -14.33 -34.14
CA ASP A 3 5.24 -13.66 -34.31
C ASP A 3 4.11 -14.66 -34.00
N PRO A 4 3.18 -14.38 -33.07
CA PRO A 4 2.03 -15.24 -32.80
C PRO A 4 1.12 -15.46 -34.04
N ASN A 5 1.25 -14.61 -35.07
CA ASN A 5 0.54 -14.74 -36.35
C ASN A 5 1.44 -15.28 -37.49
N GLY A 6 2.71 -15.60 -37.20
CA GLY A 6 3.70 -16.05 -38.18
C GLY A 6 3.90 -17.56 -38.21
N ASP A 7 4.87 -18.02 -39.02
CA ASP A 7 5.28 -19.43 -39.01
C ASP A 7 6.01 -19.74 -37.68
N PRO A 8 5.53 -20.70 -36.87
CA PRO A 8 6.14 -21.09 -35.61
C PRO A 8 7.54 -21.71 -35.75
N ARG A 9 8.02 -21.92 -36.98
CA ARG A 9 9.40 -22.37 -37.29
C ARG A 9 10.32 -21.25 -37.77
N SER A 10 9.80 -20.04 -37.97
CA SER A 10 10.60 -18.87 -38.35
C SER A 10 11.18 -18.16 -37.12
N TYR A 11 12.37 -17.58 -37.26
CA TYR A 11 13.02 -16.81 -36.19
C TYR A 11 13.54 -15.50 -36.76
N GLU A 12 13.16 -14.38 -36.16
CA GLU A 12 13.68 -13.05 -36.51
C GLU A 12 14.23 -12.29 -35.29
N LEU A 13 14.92 -11.18 -35.57
CA LEU A 13 15.35 -10.22 -34.56
C LEU A 13 14.11 -9.64 -33.84
N TYR A 14 14.26 -9.31 -32.57
CA TYR A 14 13.16 -8.77 -31.78
C TYR A 14 12.75 -7.39 -32.32
N ASP A 15 11.46 -7.22 -32.51
CA ASP A 15 10.78 -5.98 -32.91
C ASP A 15 9.57 -5.80 -31.96
N PRO A 16 9.54 -4.75 -31.13
CA PRO A 16 8.47 -4.53 -30.17
C PRO A 16 7.11 -4.30 -30.85
N ALA A 17 7.04 -3.80 -32.08
CA ALA A 17 5.78 -3.61 -32.79
C ALA A 17 5.13 -4.94 -33.21
N LYS A 18 5.94 -5.97 -33.43
CA LYS A 18 5.49 -7.31 -33.85
C LYS A 18 5.38 -8.30 -32.68
N HIS A 19 6.34 -8.25 -31.76
CA HIS A 19 6.54 -9.30 -30.76
C HIS A 19 5.97 -8.95 -29.37
N ASN A 20 5.50 -7.71 -29.15
CA ASN A 20 4.84 -7.38 -27.90
C ASN A 20 3.44 -8.00 -27.83
N TYR A 21 3.08 -8.45 -26.63
CA TYR A 21 1.80 -9.08 -26.36
C TYR A 21 0.80 -8.09 -25.78
N ASN A 22 -0.35 -7.90 -26.44
CA ASN A 22 -1.44 -7.08 -25.93
C ASN A 22 -2.28 -7.84 -24.90
N TYR A 23 -1.91 -7.74 -23.63
CA TYR A 23 -2.62 -8.41 -22.53
C TYR A 23 -3.99 -7.81 -22.21
N ASN A 24 -4.33 -6.61 -22.70
CA ASN A 24 -5.58 -5.92 -22.35
C ASN A 24 -6.84 -6.72 -22.73
N LEU A 25 -6.75 -7.55 -23.77
CA LEU A 25 -7.86 -8.40 -24.23
C LEU A 25 -8.24 -9.51 -23.24
N LEU A 26 -7.38 -9.81 -22.26
CA LEU A 26 -7.60 -10.88 -21.29
C LEU A 26 -8.00 -10.39 -19.91
N LEU A 27 -7.77 -9.11 -19.61
CA LEU A 27 -7.99 -8.55 -18.28
C LEU A 27 -9.45 -8.13 -18.10
N ASN A 28 -9.93 -8.20 -16.86
CA ASN A 28 -11.23 -7.63 -16.50
C ASN A 28 -11.08 -6.12 -16.27
N ALA A 29 -11.98 -5.31 -16.81
CA ALA A 29 -12.07 -3.90 -16.44
C ALA A 29 -12.60 -3.74 -14.99
N VAL A 30 -13.49 -4.64 -14.56
CA VAL A 30 -14.02 -4.75 -13.19
C VAL A 30 -14.05 -6.22 -12.81
N SER A 31 -13.42 -6.58 -11.69
CA SER A 31 -13.43 -7.95 -11.17
C SER A 31 -14.80 -8.30 -10.58
N PRO A 32 -15.43 -9.43 -10.98
CA PRO A 32 -16.66 -9.91 -10.36
C PRO A 32 -16.48 -10.17 -8.87
N ILE A 33 -17.51 -9.84 -8.08
CA ILE A 33 -17.53 -10.05 -6.63
C ILE A 33 -18.90 -10.65 -6.26
N LYS A 34 -18.87 -11.75 -5.51
CA LYS A 34 -20.02 -12.30 -4.77
C LYS A 34 -19.75 -12.12 -3.29
N ARG A 35 -20.72 -11.60 -2.55
CA ARG A 35 -20.59 -11.39 -1.10
C ARG A 35 -21.89 -11.74 -0.39
N VAL A 36 -21.78 -12.56 0.65
CA VAL A 36 -22.86 -12.82 1.60
C VAL A 36 -22.40 -12.33 2.96
N GLY A 37 -23.28 -11.63 3.67
CA GLY A 37 -22.99 -11.10 5.00
C GLY A 37 -24.17 -11.30 5.94
N LEU A 38 -23.86 -11.63 7.19
CA LEU A 38 -24.77 -11.69 8.31
C LEU A 38 -24.28 -10.74 9.40
N SER A 39 -25.18 -9.94 9.96
CA SER A 39 -24.90 -9.12 11.13
C SER A 39 -26.03 -9.26 12.15
N GLY A 40 -25.68 -9.32 13.42
CA GLY A 40 -26.61 -9.34 14.55
C GLY A 40 -26.16 -8.39 15.64
N PHE A 41 -27.12 -7.68 16.23
CA PHE A 41 -26.87 -6.73 17.31
C PHE A 41 -27.87 -7.01 18.43
N GLY A 42 -27.39 -7.01 19.67
CA GLY A 42 -28.21 -7.29 20.84
C GLY A 42 -27.89 -6.33 21.98
N GLN A 43 -28.92 -5.90 22.69
CA GLN A 43 -28.82 -5.09 23.89
C GLN A 43 -29.76 -5.65 24.96
N PHE A 44 -29.30 -5.65 26.20
CA PHE A 44 -30.07 -6.12 27.35
C PHE A 44 -29.72 -5.29 28.59
N ASP A 45 -30.71 -4.58 29.14
CA ASP A 45 -30.52 -3.81 30.36
C ASP A 45 -30.46 -4.78 31.57
N LEU A 46 -29.28 -4.91 32.18
CA LEU A 46 -29.05 -5.75 33.37
C LEU A 46 -29.59 -5.08 34.63
N THR A 47 -29.46 -3.74 34.69
CA THR A 47 -30.00 -2.86 35.72
C THR A 47 -30.43 -1.55 35.06
N GLU A 48 -30.99 -0.60 35.84
CA GLU A 48 -31.33 0.74 35.33
C GLU A 48 -30.11 1.51 34.79
N ASN A 49 -28.91 1.20 35.29
CA ASN A 49 -27.67 1.94 34.98
C ASN A 49 -26.62 1.06 34.29
N THR A 50 -26.96 -0.16 33.86
CA THR A 50 -26.01 -1.08 33.23
C THR A 50 -26.67 -1.89 32.13
N ARG A 51 -26.10 -1.82 30.94
CA ARG A 51 -26.53 -2.51 29.73
C ARG A 51 -25.44 -3.45 29.24
N LEU A 52 -25.85 -4.68 28.95
CA LEU A 52 -25.09 -5.64 28.15
C LEU A 52 -25.35 -5.35 26.67
N PHE A 53 -24.30 -5.31 25.86
CA PHE A 53 -24.43 -5.24 24.41
C PHE A 53 -23.57 -6.30 23.72
N THR A 54 -24.00 -6.71 22.54
CA THR A 54 -23.24 -7.63 21.69
C THR A 54 -23.41 -7.29 20.22
N GLU A 55 -22.32 -7.49 19.46
CA GLU A 55 -22.28 -7.37 18.02
C GLU A 55 -21.71 -8.66 17.43
N LEU A 56 -22.32 -9.14 16.36
CA LEU A 56 -21.88 -10.29 15.59
C LEU A 56 -21.88 -9.91 14.12
N MET A 57 -20.78 -10.20 13.42
CA MET A 57 -20.66 -10.00 11.99
C MET A 57 -19.91 -11.19 11.37
N ALA A 58 -20.46 -11.73 10.29
CA ALA A 58 -19.82 -12.76 9.48
C ALA A 58 -20.01 -12.42 8.00
N THR A 59 -18.95 -12.46 7.20
CA THR A 59 -19.03 -12.24 5.76
C THR A 59 -18.15 -13.22 5.01
N ASN A 60 -18.67 -13.78 3.93
CA ASN A 60 -17.89 -14.50 2.92
C ASN A 60 -17.90 -13.67 1.63
N ARG A 61 -16.72 -13.45 1.06
CA ARG A 61 -16.52 -12.76 -0.21
C ARG A 61 -15.73 -13.64 -1.15
N GLN A 62 -16.25 -13.85 -2.35
CA GLN A 62 -15.56 -14.50 -3.45
C GLN A 62 -15.36 -13.51 -4.60
N SER A 63 -14.18 -13.50 -5.18
CA SER A 63 -13.87 -12.70 -6.37
C SER A 63 -13.01 -13.50 -7.33
N ASN A 64 -13.17 -13.25 -8.63
CA ASN A 64 -12.33 -13.82 -9.66
C ASN A 64 -11.70 -12.73 -10.53
N GLN A 65 -10.47 -12.98 -10.97
CA GLN A 65 -9.70 -12.07 -11.79
C GLN A 65 -9.06 -12.86 -12.93
N ARG A 66 -9.06 -12.28 -14.13
CA ARG A 66 -8.34 -12.85 -15.27
C ARG A 66 -7.00 -12.16 -15.41
N ALA A 67 -5.95 -12.96 -15.58
CA ALA A 67 -4.60 -12.49 -15.86
C ALA A 67 -4.08 -13.11 -17.15
N SER A 68 -3.11 -12.45 -17.78
CA SER A 68 -2.47 -12.98 -18.97
C SER A 68 -1.77 -14.33 -18.70
N PRO A 69 -1.62 -15.20 -19.74
CA PRO A 69 -0.91 -16.46 -19.61
C PRO A 69 0.50 -16.26 -19.09
N ASN A 70 0.99 -17.24 -18.34
CA ASN A 70 2.30 -17.15 -17.69
C ASN A 70 3.45 -17.23 -18.72
N THR A 71 4.62 -16.67 -18.38
CA THR A 71 5.81 -16.66 -19.25
C THR A 71 6.92 -17.49 -18.62
N LEU A 72 7.39 -18.50 -19.33
CA LEU A 72 8.55 -19.32 -18.97
C LEU A 72 9.85 -18.58 -19.28
N GLY A 73 10.93 -18.94 -18.57
CA GLY A 73 12.27 -18.34 -18.73
C GLY A 73 12.53 -17.13 -17.84
N VAL A 74 11.50 -16.58 -17.19
CA VAL A 74 11.59 -15.40 -16.31
C VAL A 74 12.10 -15.76 -14.91
N TYR A 75 11.46 -16.72 -14.25
CA TYR A 75 11.76 -17.07 -12.85
C TYR A 75 12.81 -18.17 -12.71
N ARG A 76 13.03 -18.95 -13.77
CA ARG A 76 14.08 -19.96 -13.86
C ARG A 76 14.54 -20.08 -15.31
N THR A 77 15.85 -20.09 -15.51
CA THR A 77 16.45 -20.29 -16.83
C THR A 77 16.14 -21.69 -17.35
N ILE A 78 15.49 -21.76 -18.52
CA ILE A 78 15.21 -23.03 -19.20
C ILE A 78 16.24 -23.21 -20.31
N ARG A 79 16.96 -24.34 -20.29
CA ARG A 79 17.98 -24.67 -21.29
C ARG A 79 17.50 -25.81 -22.16
N ILE A 80 17.70 -25.68 -23.47
CA ILE A 80 17.37 -26.71 -24.46
C ILE A 80 18.69 -27.15 -25.10
N ALA A 81 19.10 -28.40 -24.83
CA ALA A 81 20.37 -28.92 -25.31
C ALA A 81 20.44 -28.94 -26.85
N ALA A 82 21.64 -28.79 -27.41
CA ALA A 82 21.91 -28.93 -28.85
C ALA A 82 21.42 -30.26 -29.43
N THR A 83 21.43 -31.31 -28.59
CA THR A 83 21.01 -32.67 -28.94
C THR A 83 19.51 -32.91 -28.77
N ASN A 84 18.75 -31.96 -28.22
CA ASN A 84 17.31 -32.14 -28.04
C ASN A 84 16.64 -32.20 -29.43
N PRO A 85 15.79 -33.21 -29.73
CA PRO A 85 15.16 -33.38 -31.04
C PRO A 85 14.31 -32.19 -31.50
N THR A 86 13.83 -31.37 -30.57
CA THR A 86 13.04 -30.17 -30.87
C THR A 86 13.91 -28.94 -31.19
N ASN A 87 15.22 -29.01 -30.95
CA ASN A 87 16.17 -27.92 -31.18
C ASN A 87 16.75 -27.97 -32.60
N PRO A 88 16.39 -27.03 -33.50
CA PRO A 88 16.84 -27.06 -34.89
C PRO A 88 18.23 -26.44 -35.11
N THR A 89 18.87 -25.89 -34.07
CA THR A 89 20.04 -25.00 -34.24
C THR A 89 21.39 -25.69 -34.13
N GLY A 90 21.43 -26.91 -33.58
CA GLY A 90 22.69 -27.61 -33.27
C GLY A 90 23.52 -26.94 -32.17
N GLN A 91 22.98 -25.93 -31.47
CA GLN A 91 23.61 -25.21 -30.37
C GLN A 91 22.76 -25.32 -29.10
N ASN A 92 23.37 -25.17 -27.92
CA ASN A 92 22.59 -25.08 -26.69
C ASN A 92 21.82 -23.77 -26.68
N LEU A 93 20.50 -23.85 -26.52
CA LEU A 93 19.62 -22.68 -26.44
C LEU A 93 19.27 -22.37 -24.99
N THR A 94 19.14 -21.08 -24.70
CA THR A 94 18.52 -20.60 -23.46
C THR A 94 17.20 -19.94 -23.83
N LEU A 95 16.10 -20.42 -23.23
CA LEU A 95 14.79 -19.84 -23.43
C LEU A 95 14.64 -18.63 -22.50
N GLU A 96 14.82 -17.42 -23.05
CA GLU A 96 14.73 -16.18 -22.28
C GLU A 96 13.30 -15.88 -21.85
N ARG A 97 12.35 -15.87 -22.80
CA ARG A 97 10.93 -15.62 -22.54
C ARG A 97 10.06 -16.40 -23.51
N ARG A 98 9.12 -17.19 -22.97
CA ARG A 98 8.06 -17.84 -23.75
C ARG A 98 6.73 -17.79 -23.02
N ARG A 99 5.78 -17.05 -23.58
CA ARG A 99 4.41 -17.01 -23.06
C ARG A 99 3.67 -18.29 -23.45
N LEU A 100 3.02 -18.92 -22.48
CA LEU A 100 2.21 -20.13 -22.69
C LEU A 100 0.80 -19.76 -23.16
N GLU A 101 0.69 -19.15 -24.34
CA GLU A 101 -0.60 -18.72 -24.87
C GLU A 101 -1.57 -19.89 -25.08
N GLU A 102 -1.05 -21.07 -25.38
CA GLU A 102 -1.81 -22.32 -25.52
C GLU A 102 -2.53 -22.73 -24.22
N ALA A 103 -2.03 -22.30 -23.06
CA ALA A 103 -2.67 -22.54 -21.76
C ALA A 103 -3.90 -21.65 -21.52
N GLY A 104 -4.04 -20.57 -22.29
CA GLY A 104 -5.07 -19.55 -22.08
C GLY A 104 -4.82 -18.67 -20.85
N ALA A 105 -5.80 -17.81 -20.55
CA ALA A 105 -5.72 -16.89 -19.43
C ALA A 105 -5.64 -17.63 -18.08
N ARG A 106 -4.92 -17.04 -17.13
CA ARG A 106 -4.95 -17.49 -15.74
C ARG A 106 -6.20 -16.94 -15.07
N ILE A 107 -6.89 -17.77 -14.30
CA ILE A 107 -8.01 -17.36 -13.46
C ILE A 107 -7.51 -17.37 -12.03
N THR A 108 -7.51 -16.19 -11.40
CA THR A 108 -7.17 -16.03 -9.99
C THR A 108 -8.45 -15.86 -9.20
N GLU A 109 -8.72 -16.78 -8.29
CA GLU A 109 -9.87 -16.74 -7.39
C GLU A 109 -9.40 -16.41 -5.98
N GLN A 110 -10.13 -15.53 -5.32
CA GLN A 110 -9.89 -15.16 -3.94
C GLN A 110 -11.18 -15.36 -3.15
N GLU A 111 -11.09 -16.14 -2.09
CA GLU A 111 -12.14 -16.35 -1.11
C GLU A 111 -11.70 -15.76 0.23
N VAL A 112 -12.54 -14.94 0.84
CA VAL A 112 -12.25 -14.23 2.09
C VAL A 112 -13.40 -14.39 3.06
N ASP A 113 -13.11 -14.97 4.21
CA ASP A 113 -14.01 -15.14 5.34
C ASP A 113 -13.63 -14.18 6.46
N THR A 114 -14.55 -13.29 6.83
CA THR A 114 -14.38 -12.37 7.95
C THR A 114 -15.41 -12.67 9.02
N PHE A 115 -14.96 -12.83 10.26
CA PHE A 115 -15.80 -12.95 11.44
C PHE A 115 -15.39 -11.91 12.48
N ARG A 116 -16.36 -11.26 13.11
CA ARG A 116 -16.16 -10.35 14.24
C ARG A 116 -17.25 -10.56 15.27
N THR A 117 -16.84 -10.59 16.54
CA THR A 117 -17.74 -10.55 17.67
C THR A 117 -17.27 -9.50 18.68
N VAL A 118 -18.24 -8.78 19.23
CA VAL A 118 -18.05 -7.88 20.36
C VAL A 118 -19.03 -8.27 21.45
N LEU A 119 -18.54 -8.27 22.68
CA LEU A 119 -19.35 -8.39 23.88
C LEU A 119 -18.90 -7.31 24.84
N GLY A 120 -19.82 -6.54 25.39
CA GLY A 120 -19.47 -5.49 26.31
C GLY A 120 -20.56 -5.12 27.29
N LEU A 121 -20.14 -4.41 28.32
CA LEU A 121 -20.99 -3.80 29.33
C LEU A 121 -20.78 -2.29 29.27
N GLU A 122 -21.86 -1.55 29.36
CA GLU A 122 -21.82 -0.10 29.46
C GLU A 122 -22.80 0.39 30.51
N GLY A 123 -22.54 1.57 31.05
CA GLY A 123 -23.40 2.08 32.10
C GLY A 123 -23.01 3.46 32.57
N GLN A 124 -23.70 3.88 33.63
CA GLN A 124 -23.45 5.14 34.33
C GLN A 124 -23.19 4.87 35.81
N TRP A 125 -22.29 5.64 36.41
CA TRP A 125 -22.09 5.71 37.85
C TRP A 125 -22.51 7.09 38.35
N GLY A 126 -23.61 7.14 39.11
CA GLY A 126 -24.23 8.40 39.51
C GLY A 126 -24.69 9.16 38.28
N ASP A 127 -24.80 10.49 38.39
CA ASP A 127 -25.39 11.30 37.33
C ASP A 127 -24.37 11.78 36.28
N ASN A 128 -23.07 11.66 36.58
CA ASN A 128 -22.02 12.40 35.86
C ASN A 128 -20.94 11.53 35.22
N TRP A 129 -20.96 10.21 35.41
CA TRP A 129 -19.90 9.32 34.93
C TRP A 129 -20.47 8.21 34.06
N ALA A 130 -19.94 8.06 32.85
CA ALA A 130 -20.22 6.95 31.95
C ALA A 130 -19.01 6.01 31.91
N TRP A 131 -19.27 4.71 31.78
CA TRP A 131 -18.22 3.71 31.64
C TRP A 131 -18.60 2.67 30.59
N ASN A 132 -17.58 2.07 29.97
CA ASN A 132 -17.73 0.98 29.01
C ASN A 132 -16.58 -0.01 29.18
N VAL A 133 -16.88 -1.31 29.10
CA VAL A 133 -15.88 -2.38 29.00
C VAL A 133 -16.30 -3.29 27.87
N ALA A 134 -15.41 -3.53 26.92
CA ALA A 134 -15.70 -4.35 25.74
C ALA A 134 -14.58 -5.34 25.45
N MET A 135 -14.98 -6.51 24.98
CA MET A 135 -14.10 -7.52 24.40
C MET A 135 -14.42 -7.65 22.92
N ASN A 136 -13.40 -7.64 22.07
CA ASN A 136 -13.52 -7.79 20.63
C ASN A 136 -12.64 -8.95 20.15
N TRP A 137 -13.21 -9.83 19.34
CA TRP A 137 -12.46 -10.82 18.60
C TRP A 137 -12.83 -10.73 17.12
N GLY A 138 -11.83 -10.53 16.28
CA GLY A 138 -11.97 -10.45 14.83
C GLY A 138 -10.97 -11.37 14.13
N ARG A 139 -11.40 -12.04 13.08
CA ARG A 139 -10.53 -12.85 12.22
C ARG A 139 -10.94 -12.68 10.77
N ASN A 140 -9.94 -12.51 9.92
CA ASN A 140 -10.06 -12.58 8.48
C ASN A 140 -9.17 -13.71 7.97
N SER A 141 -9.71 -14.60 7.14
CA SER A 141 -8.96 -15.69 6.52
C SER A 141 -9.21 -15.66 5.02
N ALA A 142 -8.15 -15.80 4.24
CA ALA A 142 -8.21 -15.75 2.79
C ALA A 142 -7.57 -17.00 2.17
N THR A 143 -8.16 -17.48 1.08
CA THR A 143 -7.54 -18.46 0.19
C THR A 143 -7.46 -17.85 -1.19
N ASP A 144 -6.25 -17.81 -1.74
CA ASP A 144 -5.99 -17.37 -3.10
C ASP A 144 -5.62 -18.58 -3.95
N SER A 145 -6.20 -18.67 -5.14
CA SER A 145 -5.85 -19.71 -6.11
C SER A 145 -5.63 -19.13 -7.49
N SER A 146 -4.71 -19.70 -8.27
CA SER A 146 -4.45 -19.26 -9.64
C SER A 146 -4.27 -20.46 -10.56
N THR A 147 -5.08 -20.54 -11.61
CA THR A 147 -4.99 -21.61 -12.62
C THR A 147 -3.84 -21.36 -13.59
N ASN A 148 -3.47 -22.41 -14.34
CA ASN A 148 -2.51 -22.33 -15.44
C ASN A 148 -1.12 -21.79 -15.02
N ILE A 149 -0.67 -22.16 -13.81
CA ILE A 149 0.71 -21.96 -13.38
C ILE A 149 1.52 -23.18 -13.79
N ALA A 150 2.69 -22.97 -14.41
CA ALA A 150 3.56 -24.07 -14.79
C ALA A 150 4.44 -24.50 -13.61
N ASN A 151 4.60 -25.82 -13.42
CA ASN A 151 5.62 -26.41 -12.59
C ASN A 151 6.91 -26.56 -13.40
N LEU A 152 7.95 -25.83 -12.99
CA LEU A 152 9.23 -25.71 -13.67
C LEU A 152 10.04 -27.02 -13.65
N ASP A 153 9.94 -27.83 -12.60
CA ASP A 153 10.58 -29.14 -12.57
C ASP A 153 9.94 -30.08 -13.61
N ARG A 154 8.61 -29.99 -13.77
CA ARG A 154 7.90 -30.72 -14.82
C ARG A 154 8.26 -30.22 -16.21
N VAL A 155 8.44 -28.92 -16.40
CA VAL A 155 8.97 -28.35 -17.65
C VAL A 155 10.37 -28.88 -17.98
N GLU A 156 11.25 -29.01 -17.00
CA GLU A 156 12.57 -29.59 -17.22
C GLU A 156 12.50 -31.09 -17.57
N ASN A 157 11.58 -31.83 -16.95
CA ASN A 157 11.35 -33.25 -17.26
C ASN A 157 10.89 -33.47 -18.70
N THR A 158 10.03 -32.60 -19.25
CA THR A 158 9.55 -32.72 -20.64
C THR A 158 10.64 -32.37 -21.68
N LEU A 159 11.72 -31.70 -21.27
CA LEU A 159 12.89 -31.41 -22.10
C LEU A 159 13.98 -32.49 -22.00
N ASN A 160 13.93 -33.34 -20.97
CA ASN A 160 14.89 -34.41 -20.76
C ASN A 160 14.45 -35.68 -21.51
N THR A 161 15.10 -35.96 -22.65
CA THR A 161 14.79 -37.13 -23.50
C THR A 161 15.10 -38.48 -22.88
N SER A 162 15.74 -38.52 -21.70
CA SER A 162 15.91 -39.75 -20.92
C SER A 162 14.72 -40.02 -20.00
N LEU A 163 13.87 -39.02 -19.76
CA LEU A 163 12.69 -39.08 -18.90
C LEU A 163 11.38 -39.02 -19.70
N CYS A 164 11.32 -38.16 -20.73
CA CYS A 164 10.13 -37.95 -21.54
C CYS A 164 10.03 -38.91 -22.73
N SER A 165 8.81 -39.11 -23.24
CA SER A 165 8.55 -39.84 -24.48
C SER A 165 7.46 -39.17 -25.32
N ASN A 166 7.53 -39.33 -26.64
CA ASN A 166 6.49 -38.90 -27.59
C ASN A 166 5.46 -40.01 -27.87
N THR A 167 5.59 -41.19 -27.24
CA THR A 167 4.62 -42.27 -27.40
C THR A 167 3.27 -41.87 -26.79
N PRO A 168 2.13 -42.10 -27.47
CA PRO A 168 0.81 -41.86 -26.88
C PRO A 168 0.66 -42.55 -25.52
N GLY A 169 0.23 -41.80 -24.51
CA GLY A 169 0.08 -42.31 -23.13
C GLY A 169 1.37 -42.33 -22.30
N ALA A 170 2.45 -41.69 -22.75
CA ALA A 170 3.66 -41.52 -21.95
C ALA A 170 3.37 -40.83 -20.60
N ALA A 171 4.00 -41.30 -19.52
CA ALA A 171 3.88 -40.69 -18.20
C ALA A 171 4.44 -39.26 -18.13
N ILE A 172 5.46 -38.98 -18.96
CA ILE A 172 6.06 -37.66 -19.15
C ILE A 172 6.09 -37.41 -20.66
N PRO A 173 5.20 -36.57 -21.22
CA PRO A 173 5.23 -36.23 -22.63
C PRO A 173 6.41 -35.29 -22.91
N CYS A 174 7.09 -35.46 -24.05
CA CYS A 174 8.14 -34.52 -24.44
C CYS A 174 7.55 -33.20 -24.93
N GLY A 175 8.12 -32.08 -24.48
CA GLY A 175 7.64 -30.73 -24.80
C GLY A 175 8.50 -30.04 -25.86
N ASN A 176 7.86 -29.41 -26.85
CA ASN A 176 8.52 -28.47 -27.75
C ASN A 176 8.21 -27.03 -27.32
N TYR A 177 9.23 -26.35 -26.79
CA TYR A 177 9.10 -24.98 -26.28
C TYR A 177 9.50 -23.91 -27.31
N LEU A 178 9.88 -24.32 -28.52
CA LEU A 178 10.25 -23.41 -29.58
C LEU A 178 9.02 -23.06 -30.40
N GLY A 179 8.22 -22.14 -29.87
CA GLY A 179 7.17 -21.46 -30.61
C GLY A 179 5.74 -21.68 -30.17
N TYR A 180 4.84 -20.88 -30.73
CA TYR A 180 3.41 -20.95 -30.41
C TYR A 180 2.75 -22.16 -31.08
N GLY A 181 1.88 -22.85 -30.35
CA GLY A 181 1.12 -24.02 -30.82
C GLY A 181 1.92 -25.33 -30.76
N ASN A 182 3.18 -25.30 -30.33
CA ASN A 182 4.06 -26.46 -30.33
C ASN A 182 3.98 -27.31 -29.05
N LEU A 183 3.31 -26.83 -27.99
CA LEU A 183 2.97 -27.69 -26.85
C LEU A 183 1.65 -28.40 -27.11
N THR A 184 1.65 -29.71 -26.95
CA THR A 184 0.42 -30.51 -27.03
C THR A 184 -0.41 -30.34 -25.74
N PRO A 185 -1.72 -30.61 -25.79
CA PRO A 185 -2.56 -30.63 -24.59
C PRO A 185 -2.02 -31.54 -23.49
N GLU A 186 -1.44 -32.70 -23.83
CA GLU A 186 -0.85 -33.63 -22.85
C GLU A 186 0.33 -33.01 -22.11
N VAL A 187 1.17 -32.23 -22.81
CA VAL A 187 2.28 -31.51 -22.18
C VAL A 187 1.74 -30.41 -21.27
N LEU A 188 0.73 -29.66 -21.70
CA LEU A 188 0.09 -28.62 -20.89
C LEU A 188 -0.53 -29.21 -19.61
N ASP A 189 -1.29 -30.30 -19.71
CA ASP A 189 -1.89 -30.99 -18.56
C ASP A 189 -0.83 -31.53 -17.59
N TYR A 190 0.31 -31.99 -18.11
CA TYR A 190 1.42 -32.45 -17.27
C TYR A 190 2.09 -31.29 -16.52
N ILE A 191 2.39 -30.18 -17.19
CA ILE A 191 3.18 -29.09 -16.58
C ILE A 191 2.34 -28.09 -15.79
N LEU A 192 1.05 -27.90 -16.11
CA LEU A 192 0.20 -26.90 -15.48
C LEU A 192 -0.44 -27.42 -14.19
N PHE A 193 -0.63 -26.53 -13.23
CA PHE A 193 -1.37 -26.80 -12.01
C PHE A 193 -2.12 -25.55 -11.54
N THR A 194 -3.05 -25.75 -10.61
CA THR A 194 -3.70 -24.67 -9.88
C THR A 194 -2.94 -24.42 -8.60
N GLN A 195 -2.24 -23.29 -8.53
CA GLN A 195 -1.58 -22.82 -7.32
C GLN A 195 -2.62 -22.48 -6.26
N ARG A 196 -2.36 -22.83 -4.99
CA ARG A 196 -3.21 -22.43 -3.86
C ARG A 196 -2.37 -21.94 -2.67
N GLY A 197 -2.66 -20.73 -2.21
CA GLY A 197 -2.11 -20.17 -0.98
C GLY A 197 -3.23 -19.82 0.00
N SER A 198 -2.89 -19.73 1.28
CA SER A 198 -3.81 -19.27 2.32
C SER A 198 -3.16 -18.22 3.21
N GLY A 199 -3.93 -17.30 3.75
CA GLY A 199 -3.43 -16.24 4.62
C GLY A 199 -4.52 -15.68 5.48
N GLY A 200 -4.20 -14.67 6.27
CA GLY A 200 -5.19 -14.00 7.09
C GLY A 200 -4.58 -13.14 8.19
N ASN A 201 -5.47 -12.55 8.97
CA ASN A 201 -5.12 -11.80 10.15
C ASN A 201 -6.19 -11.99 11.24
N SER A 202 -5.81 -11.80 12.49
CA SER A 202 -6.73 -11.82 13.62
C SER A 202 -6.35 -10.78 14.65
N GLN A 203 -7.37 -10.15 15.22
CA GLN A 203 -7.26 -9.18 16.30
C GLN A 203 -8.06 -9.68 17.50
N GLN A 204 -7.48 -9.56 18.68
CA GLN A 204 -8.17 -9.79 19.95
C GLN A 204 -7.93 -8.58 20.82
N GLY A 205 -8.97 -8.06 21.46
CA GLY A 205 -8.85 -6.85 22.25
C GLY A 205 -9.79 -6.83 23.45
N VAL A 206 -9.33 -6.20 24.52
CA VAL A 206 -10.15 -5.81 25.67
C VAL A 206 -9.90 -4.33 25.91
N SER A 207 -10.96 -3.54 26.00
CA SER A 207 -10.89 -2.12 26.33
C SER A 207 -11.80 -1.79 27.50
N GLY A 208 -11.41 -0.80 28.28
CA GLY A 208 -12.21 -0.21 29.33
C GLY A 208 -12.07 1.30 29.28
N THR A 209 -13.18 2.03 29.34
CA THR A 209 -13.20 3.49 29.34
C THR A 209 -14.11 4.02 30.43
N ILE A 210 -13.77 5.23 30.88
CA ILE A 210 -14.55 6.01 31.81
C ILE A 210 -14.49 7.48 31.40
N SER A 211 -15.61 8.18 31.47
CA SER A 211 -15.68 9.62 31.18
C SER A 211 -16.72 10.31 32.03
N GLY A 212 -16.55 11.62 32.24
CA GLY A 212 -17.44 12.41 33.07
C GLY A 212 -16.91 13.80 33.38
N ALA A 213 -17.55 14.48 34.33
CA ALA A 213 -17.10 15.76 34.88
C ALA A 213 -16.34 15.55 36.20
N LEU A 214 -15.19 16.21 36.36
CA LEU A 214 -14.35 16.13 37.57
C LEU A 214 -14.78 17.13 38.64
N PHE A 215 -14.84 18.41 38.27
CA PHE A 215 -15.20 19.53 39.14
C PHE A 215 -15.54 20.76 38.29
N ASP A 216 -16.18 21.75 38.90
CA ASP A 216 -16.56 22.99 38.24
C ASP A 216 -15.50 24.09 38.40
N LEU A 217 -15.25 24.80 37.30
CA LEU A 217 -14.56 26.08 37.27
C LEU A 217 -15.59 27.20 37.03
N PRO A 218 -15.25 28.48 37.26
CA PRO A 218 -16.15 29.59 36.97
C PRO A 218 -16.65 29.63 35.51
N ALA A 219 -15.88 29.05 34.58
CA ALA A 219 -16.20 28.97 33.15
C ALA A 219 -16.89 27.65 32.73
N GLY A 220 -17.24 26.77 33.68
CA GLY A 220 -17.90 25.48 33.43
C GLY A 220 -17.17 24.27 34.02
N SER A 221 -17.72 23.07 33.81
CA SER A 221 -17.16 21.83 34.33
C SER A 221 -15.92 21.37 33.56
N VAL A 222 -14.90 20.90 34.28
CA VAL A 222 -13.76 20.20 33.69
C VAL A 222 -14.20 18.79 33.32
N ALA A 223 -14.28 18.49 32.03
CA ALA A 223 -14.57 17.16 31.55
C ALA A 223 -13.30 16.30 31.45
N PHE A 224 -13.45 15.00 31.65
CA PHE A 224 -12.39 14.02 31.63
C PHE A 224 -12.83 12.75 30.91
N ALA A 225 -11.89 12.11 30.24
CA ALA A 225 -12.02 10.75 29.78
C ALA A 225 -10.70 10.00 29.99
N SER A 226 -10.77 8.72 30.31
CA SER A 226 -9.60 7.85 30.38
C SER A 226 -9.99 6.44 30.03
N GLY A 227 -9.00 5.66 29.61
CA GLY A 227 -9.21 4.26 29.33
C GLY A 227 -7.92 3.48 29.24
N VAL A 228 -8.10 2.17 29.18
CA VAL A 228 -7.05 1.18 28.97
C VAL A 228 -7.44 0.25 27.82
N GLU A 229 -6.46 -0.18 27.06
CA GLU A 229 -6.63 -1.11 25.94
C GLU A 229 -5.55 -2.18 25.99
N PHE A 230 -5.96 -3.43 25.81
CA PHE A 230 -5.08 -4.57 25.60
C PHE A 230 -5.43 -5.18 24.25
N ARG A 231 -4.47 -5.25 23.34
CA ARG A 231 -4.71 -5.73 21.98
C ARG A 231 -3.62 -6.71 21.56
N LYS A 232 -4.02 -7.79 20.89
CA LYS A 232 -3.11 -8.74 20.23
C LYS A 232 -3.48 -8.84 18.76
N GLU A 233 -2.48 -8.70 17.90
CA GLU A 233 -2.61 -8.73 16.44
C GLU A 233 -1.73 -9.86 15.91
N ARG A 234 -2.27 -10.67 14.99
CA ARG A 234 -1.54 -11.74 14.32
C ARG A 234 -1.86 -11.72 12.83
N GLY A 235 -0.86 -12.02 12.01
CA GLY A 235 -0.99 -12.13 10.56
C GLY A 235 -0.15 -13.29 10.04
N TRP A 236 -0.64 -13.95 9.01
CA TRP A 236 0.04 -15.07 8.38
C TRP A 236 -0.23 -15.15 6.88
N LEU A 237 0.70 -15.74 6.15
CA LEU A 237 0.58 -16.10 4.75
C LEU A 237 1.36 -17.40 4.52
N TYR A 238 0.68 -18.43 4.05
CA TYR A 238 1.20 -19.73 3.69
C TYR A 238 1.05 -19.90 2.17
N PRO A 239 2.11 -19.63 1.39
CA PRO A 239 2.12 -19.86 -0.04
C PRO A 239 1.97 -21.36 -0.38
N ASP A 240 1.66 -21.64 -1.64
CA ASP A 240 1.72 -23.00 -2.18
C ASP A 240 3.14 -23.59 -1.97
N PRO A 241 3.29 -24.86 -1.55
CA PRO A 241 4.61 -25.47 -1.37
C PRO A 241 5.51 -25.40 -2.62
N LEU A 242 4.92 -25.41 -3.82
CA LEU A 242 5.65 -25.24 -5.08
C LEU A 242 6.16 -23.81 -5.28
N VAL A 243 5.51 -22.82 -4.67
CA VAL A 243 6.02 -21.45 -4.63
C VAL A 243 7.17 -21.33 -3.65
N VAL A 244 7.06 -21.97 -2.47
CA VAL A 244 8.09 -21.93 -1.41
C VAL A 244 9.40 -22.58 -1.87
N ASN A 245 9.34 -23.71 -2.56
CA ASN A 245 10.53 -24.40 -3.06
C ASN A 245 11.05 -23.84 -4.40
N GLY A 246 10.36 -22.86 -5.00
CA GLY A 246 10.76 -22.23 -6.27
C GLY A 246 10.48 -23.07 -7.52
N SER A 247 9.64 -24.11 -7.44
CA SER A 247 9.23 -24.94 -8.58
C SER A 247 8.04 -24.37 -9.35
N ALA A 248 7.26 -23.47 -8.77
CA ALA A 248 6.19 -22.77 -9.48
C ALA A 248 6.79 -21.67 -10.39
N ASN A 249 6.25 -21.49 -11.59
CA ASN A 249 6.66 -20.43 -12.51
C ASN A 249 6.14 -19.04 -12.08
N ILE A 250 6.48 -18.63 -10.87
CA ILE A 250 6.17 -17.33 -10.26
C ILE A 250 7.34 -16.96 -9.34
N VAL A 251 7.34 -15.73 -8.83
CA VAL A 251 8.28 -15.31 -7.79
C VAL A 251 8.18 -16.27 -6.60
N ARG A 252 9.33 -16.85 -6.21
CA ARG A 252 9.45 -17.62 -4.96
C ARG A 252 9.08 -16.72 -3.79
N GLN A 253 8.30 -17.25 -2.87
CA GLN A 253 7.88 -16.55 -1.68
C GLN A 253 7.97 -17.46 -0.46
N ASP A 254 8.56 -16.94 0.62
CA ASP A 254 8.59 -17.64 1.90
C ASP A 254 7.27 -17.49 2.67
N PRO A 255 6.89 -18.49 3.49
CA PRO A 255 5.81 -18.34 4.46
C PRO A 255 6.07 -17.19 5.42
N ILE A 256 5.00 -16.52 5.83
CA ILE A 256 5.02 -15.39 6.76
C ILE A 256 4.14 -15.74 7.93
N GLU A 257 4.64 -15.49 9.12
CA GLU A 257 3.84 -15.50 10.33
C GLU A 257 4.44 -14.51 11.33
N GLY A 258 3.59 -13.70 11.94
CA GLY A 258 4.00 -12.77 12.97
C GLY A 258 2.84 -12.35 13.84
N GLU A 259 3.16 -11.92 15.06
CA GLU A 259 2.22 -11.35 16.00
C GLU A 259 2.89 -10.29 16.87
N TYR A 260 2.09 -9.38 17.39
CA TYR A 260 2.50 -8.42 18.42
C TYR A 260 1.34 -8.17 19.39
N SER A 261 1.67 -7.64 20.56
CA SER A 261 0.69 -7.20 21.56
C SER A 261 0.97 -5.77 22.00
N ALA A 262 -0.10 -5.05 22.31
CA ALA A 262 -0.10 -3.67 22.74
C ALA A 262 -0.87 -3.53 24.05
N LYS A 263 -0.33 -2.74 24.98
CA LYS A 263 -1.00 -2.33 26.21
C LYS A 263 -0.97 -0.81 26.25
N GLU A 264 -2.13 -0.20 26.30
CA GLU A 264 -2.24 1.24 26.19
C GLU A 264 -3.11 1.80 27.31
N ALA A 265 -2.76 3.01 27.75
CA ALA A 265 -3.55 3.79 28.67
C ALA A 265 -3.60 5.23 28.17
N PHE A 266 -4.75 5.87 28.26
CA PHE A 266 -4.90 7.26 27.86
C PHE A 266 -5.69 8.06 28.86
N VAL A 267 -5.50 9.37 28.79
CA VAL A 267 -6.22 10.36 29.57
C VAL A 267 -6.44 11.62 28.73
N GLU A 268 -7.64 12.17 28.80
CA GLU A 268 -8.05 13.39 28.11
C GLU A 268 -8.80 14.32 29.06
N PHE A 269 -8.62 15.62 28.87
CA PHE A 269 -9.28 16.68 29.61
C PHE A 269 -9.79 17.75 28.65
N ALA A 270 -10.98 18.27 28.94
CA ALA A 270 -11.48 19.51 28.35
C ALA A 270 -11.71 20.51 29.49
N VAL A 271 -10.85 21.54 29.55
CA VAL A 271 -10.80 22.53 30.62
C VAL A 271 -11.39 23.84 30.11
N PRO A 272 -12.57 24.26 30.59
CA PRO A 272 -13.10 25.57 30.25
C PRO A 272 -12.26 26.66 30.95
N LEU A 273 -11.63 27.52 30.16
CA LEU A 273 -10.72 28.57 30.63
C LEU A 273 -11.45 29.88 30.91
N LEU A 274 -12.29 30.30 29.96
CA LEU A 274 -12.98 31.59 29.97
C LEU A 274 -14.38 31.41 29.40
N GLN A 275 -15.30 32.20 29.90
CA GLN A 275 -16.68 32.26 29.44
C GLN A 275 -17.21 33.70 29.63
N ASP A 276 -18.00 34.19 28.69
CA ASP A 276 -18.75 35.45 28.78
C ASP A 276 -17.88 36.71 29.07
N VAL A 277 -16.66 36.78 28.52
CA VAL A 277 -15.78 37.97 28.62
C VAL A 277 -15.59 38.64 27.25
N PRO A 278 -15.20 39.93 27.19
CA PRO A 278 -15.04 40.61 25.91
C PRO A 278 -14.12 39.84 24.93
N LEU A 279 -14.62 39.59 23.71
CA LEU A 279 -13.96 38.80 22.64
C LEU A 279 -13.81 37.29 22.94
N VAL A 280 -14.48 36.77 23.98
CA VAL A 280 -14.48 35.34 24.32
C VAL A 280 -15.86 34.94 24.86
N ASP A 281 -16.66 34.32 24.00
CA ASP A 281 -17.93 33.69 24.39
C ASP A 281 -17.64 32.44 25.23
N TYR A 282 -16.80 31.53 24.73
CA TYR A 282 -16.17 30.47 25.51
C TYR A 282 -14.78 30.10 24.96
N ALA A 283 -13.87 29.70 25.84
CA ALA A 283 -12.58 29.15 25.48
C ALA A 283 -12.31 27.85 26.24
N THR A 284 -12.02 26.76 25.52
CA THR A 284 -11.75 25.44 26.11
C THR A 284 -10.38 24.94 25.70
N LEU A 285 -9.57 24.56 26.69
CA LEU A 285 -8.29 23.90 26.50
C LEU A 285 -8.49 22.39 26.52
N ASN A 286 -8.13 21.73 25.43
CA ASN A 286 -8.15 20.28 25.30
C ASN A 286 -6.73 19.73 25.52
N LEU A 287 -6.56 18.81 26.46
CA LEU A 287 -5.30 18.13 26.74
C LEU A 287 -5.52 16.62 26.63
N ALA A 288 -4.62 15.91 25.97
CA ALA A 288 -4.64 14.45 25.99
C ALA A 288 -3.23 13.87 26.04
N GLY A 289 -3.11 12.69 26.64
CA GLY A 289 -1.90 11.89 26.68
C GLY A 289 -2.23 10.41 26.55
N ARG A 290 -1.45 9.67 25.76
CA ARG A 290 -1.55 8.22 25.60
C ARG A 290 -0.17 7.61 25.78
N TYR A 291 -0.09 6.60 26.65
CA TYR A 291 1.07 5.73 26.82
C TYR A 291 0.76 4.38 26.17
N SER A 292 1.69 3.86 25.38
CA SER A 292 1.52 2.61 24.64
C SER A 292 2.77 1.75 24.79
N ASP A 293 2.61 0.51 25.24
CA ASP A 293 3.68 -0.49 25.42
C ASP A 293 3.46 -1.67 24.47
N TYR A 294 4.38 -1.87 23.55
CA TYR A 294 4.38 -2.95 22.56
C TYR A 294 5.47 -3.97 22.89
N ASP A 295 5.15 -5.25 22.80
CA ASP A 295 6.13 -6.32 23.05
C ASP A 295 7.32 -6.32 22.07
N LEU A 296 7.12 -5.89 20.83
CA LEU A 296 8.18 -5.79 19.80
C LEU A 296 8.95 -4.46 19.80
N PHE A 297 8.35 -3.37 20.29
CA PHE A 297 8.88 -2.01 20.09
C PHE A 297 9.14 -1.24 21.39
N GLY A 298 8.74 -1.79 22.54
CA GLY A 298 8.78 -1.11 23.82
C GLY A 298 7.69 -0.05 23.94
N SER A 299 7.95 0.95 24.78
CA SER A 299 6.98 1.95 25.16
C SER A 299 7.18 3.29 24.45
N ASP A 300 6.08 3.95 24.09
CA ASP A 300 6.05 5.33 23.59
C ASP A 300 4.92 6.15 24.23
N THR A 301 4.97 7.47 24.09
CA THR A 301 3.97 8.41 24.62
C THR A 301 3.67 9.52 23.64
N ASN A 302 2.38 9.71 23.36
CA ASN A 302 1.89 10.81 22.53
C ASN A 302 1.01 11.74 23.32
N TYR A 303 0.95 13.00 22.89
CA TYR A 303 0.13 14.01 23.52
C TYR A 303 -0.55 14.91 22.48
N LYS A 304 -1.59 15.60 22.95
CA LYS A 304 -2.35 16.60 22.21
C LYS A 304 -2.59 17.81 23.10
N VAL A 305 -2.46 18.99 22.52
CA VAL A 305 -2.87 20.27 23.09
C VAL A 305 -3.69 21.00 22.05
N GLY A 306 -4.93 21.35 22.39
CA GLY A 306 -5.82 22.08 21.51
C GLY A 306 -6.56 23.21 22.22
N LEU A 307 -6.92 24.24 21.48
CA LEU A 307 -7.72 25.37 21.95
C LEU A 307 -8.93 25.54 21.04
N ASP A 308 -10.12 25.40 21.62
CA ASP A 308 -11.38 25.82 21.01
C ASP A 308 -11.73 27.20 21.56
N TRP A 309 -11.73 28.22 20.70
CA TRP A 309 -12.02 29.59 21.09
C TRP A 309 -13.19 30.14 20.28
N GLN A 310 -14.34 30.29 20.94
CA GLN A 310 -15.47 31.04 20.41
C GLN A 310 -15.25 32.52 20.71
N VAL A 311 -14.89 33.29 19.68
CA VAL A 311 -14.58 34.72 19.82
C VAL A 311 -15.87 35.51 20.08
N ALA A 312 -16.91 35.15 19.34
CA ALA A 312 -18.29 35.64 19.47
C ALA A 312 -19.20 34.61 18.79
N GLU A 313 -20.52 34.68 18.96
CA GLU A 313 -21.50 33.79 18.31
C GLU A 313 -21.17 33.43 16.83
N PRO A 314 -20.81 34.39 15.94
CA PRO A 314 -20.55 34.06 14.54
C PRO A 314 -19.17 33.49 14.26
N LEU A 315 -18.18 33.61 15.15
CA LEU A 315 -16.78 33.30 14.84
C LEU A 315 -16.14 32.39 15.89
N LYS A 316 -15.73 31.21 15.43
CA LYS A 316 -14.95 30.23 16.20
C LYS A 316 -13.57 30.05 15.57
N ILE A 317 -12.55 29.96 16.41
CA ILE A 317 -11.18 29.61 16.06
C ILE A 317 -10.82 28.28 16.74
N ARG A 318 -10.06 27.44 16.04
CA ARG A 318 -9.56 26.15 16.53
C ARG A 318 -8.06 26.08 16.28
N LEU A 319 -7.31 25.71 17.31
CA LEU A 319 -5.88 25.42 17.23
C LEU A 319 -5.64 24.03 17.79
N ASN A 320 -4.79 23.24 17.15
CA ASN A 320 -4.45 21.91 17.64
C ASN A 320 -3.00 21.54 17.29
N TYR A 321 -2.29 21.01 18.27
CA TYR A 321 -0.99 20.38 18.11
C TYR A 321 -1.05 18.97 18.68
N ALA A 322 -0.62 17.99 17.92
CA ALA A 322 -0.63 16.59 18.35
C ALA A 322 0.60 15.84 17.82
N THR A 323 1.03 14.86 18.61
CA THR A 323 1.99 13.84 18.17
C THR A 323 1.27 12.52 17.96
N ALA A 324 1.80 11.67 17.09
CA ALA A 324 1.36 10.28 16.93
C ALA A 324 2.54 9.41 16.49
N PHE A 325 2.37 8.08 16.51
CA PHE A 325 3.30 7.16 15.87
C PHE A 325 2.54 6.04 15.17
N ARG A 326 3.22 5.34 14.25
CA ARG A 326 2.73 4.11 13.63
C ARG A 326 3.78 3.02 13.79
N ILE A 327 3.43 1.90 14.42
CA ILE A 327 4.30 0.71 14.40
C ILE A 327 4.30 0.06 13.02
N PRO A 328 5.41 -0.58 12.61
CA PRO A 328 5.42 -1.43 11.42
C PRO A 328 4.34 -2.51 11.49
N SER A 329 3.65 -2.74 10.38
CA SER A 329 2.68 -3.83 10.27
C SER A 329 3.37 -5.19 10.10
N ILE A 330 2.64 -6.27 10.37
CA ILE A 330 3.17 -7.64 10.30
C ILE A 330 3.76 -7.98 8.92
N PRO A 331 3.16 -7.61 7.77
CA PRO A 331 3.78 -7.81 6.47
C PRO A 331 5.05 -6.98 6.25
N GLU A 332 5.15 -5.79 6.86
CA GLU A 332 6.35 -4.93 6.77
C GLU A 332 7.51 -5.51 7.59
N LEU A 333 7.24 -6.20 8.71
CA LEU A 333 8.27 -6.82 9.57
C LEU A 333 8.67 -8.22 9.10
N PHE A 334 7.66 -9.08 8.92
CA PHE A 334 7.84 -10.52 8.76
C PHE A 334 7.56 -10.98 7.33
N GLY A 335 7.29 -10.03 6.42
CA GLY A 335 7.08 -10.29 5.01
C GLY A 335 8.16 -11.19 4.42
N GLY A 336 7.75 -12.25 3.72
CA GLY A 336 8.64 -13.22 3.10
C GLY A 336 9.47 -12.51 2.05
N ILE A 337 10.75 -12.86 1.98
CA ILE A 337 11.67 -12.23 1.06
C ILE A 337 11.49 -12.86 -0.32
N GLY A 338 11.06 -12.05 -1.28
CA GLY A 338 10.87 -12.42 -2.68
C GLY A 338 11.77 -11.63 -3.60
N GLN A 339 11.85 -12.06 -4.87
CA GLN A 339 12.62 -11.35 -5.90
C GLN A 339 11.69 -10.94 -7.05
N GLY A 340 11.65 -9.65 -7.35
CA GLY A 340 10.90 -9.08 -8.47
C GLY A 340 11.81 -8.41 -9.48
N SER A 341 11.47 -8.48 -10.77
CA SER A 341 12.14 -7.66 -11.79
C SER A 341 11.54 -6.26 -11.77
N LEU A 342 12.18 -5.34 -11.05
CA LEU A 342 11.72 -3.94 -10.94
C LEU A 342 12.47 -3.05 -11.91
N THR A 343 11.77 -2.05 -12.47
CA THR A 343 12.39 -1.05 -13.34
C THR A 343 13.48 -0.32 -12.58
N THR A 344 14.73 -0.49 -13.02
CA THR A 344 15.92 0.02 -12.35
C THR A 344 16.90 0.52 -13.41
N LEU A 345 17.35 1.76 -13.29
CA LEU A 345 18.38 2.35 -14.14
C LEU A 345 19.73 2.26 -13.46
N ASP A 346 20.67 1.55 -14.08
CA ASP A 346 22.05 1.47 -13.61
C ASP A 346 22.88 2.67 -14.12
N PRO A 347 23.37 3.56 -13.23
CA PRO A 347 24.19 4.71 -13.63
C PRO A 347 25.52 4.30 -14.28
N CYS A 348 25.98 3.05 -14.10
CA CYS A 348 27.16 2.55 -14.79
C CYS A 348 26.90 2.14 -16.24
N SER A 349 25.66 2.09 -16.72
CA SER A 349 25.39 1.76 -18.12
C SER A 349 26.05 2.79 -19.05
N ASN A 350 26.94 2.33 -19.95
CA ASN A 350 27.78 3.16 -20.84
C ASN A 350 28.68 4.18 -20.11
N TRP A 351 29.09 3.89 -18.87
CA TRP A 351 29.88 4.81 -18.03
C TRP A 351 31.18 5.30 -18.68
N SER A 352 31.79 4.50 -19.54
CA SER A 352 33.05 4.84 -20.23
C SER A 352 32.94 6.01 -21.20
N THR A 353 31.71 6.34 -21.63
CA THR A 353 31.41 7.47 -22.52
C THR A 353 31.27 8.79 -21.77
N LEU A 354 31.14 8.74 -20.43
CA LEU A 354 31.05 9.93 -19.59
C LEU A 354 32.38 10.72 -19.58
N PRO A 355 32.34 12.04 -19.30
CA PRO A 355 33.54 12.86 -19.13
C PRO A 355 34.54 12.28 -18.12
N ALA A 356 35.84 12.52 -18.34
CA ALA A 356 36.91 11.95 -17.52
C ALA A 356 36.87 12.39 -16.05
N ASP A 357 36.32 13.57 -15.78
CA ASP A 357 36.10 14.18 -14.47
C ASP A 357 34.78 13.75 -13.79
N SER A 358 33.97 12.93 -14.45
CA SER A 358 32.71 12.42 -13.88
C SER A 358 32.97 11.51 -12.68
N VAL A 359 32.32 11.81 -11.56
CA VAL A 359 32.35 10.98 -10.34
C VAL A 359 31.80 9.59 -10.62
N ILE A 360 30.72 9.48 -11.41
CA ILE A 360 30.14 8.19 -11.81
C ILE A 360 31.17 7.37 -12.59
N ARG A 361 31.88 7.99 -13.54
CA ARG A 361 32.93 7.30 -14.32
C ARG A 361 34.01 6.72 -13.41
N ALA A 362 34.57 7.55 -12.52
CA ALA A 362 35.62 7.13 -11.59
C ALA A 362 35.14 5.99 -10.67
N ASN A 363 33.92 6.08 -10.17
CA ASN A 363 33.34 5.10 -9.26
C ASN A 363 32.97 3.78 -9.96
N CYS A 364 32.42 3.80 -11.18
CA CYS A 364 32.15 2.58 -11.95
C CYS A 364 33.46 1.86 -12.32
N GLN A 365 34.50 2.60 -12.67
CA GLN A 365 35.83 2.05 -12.88
C GLN A 365 36.40 1.42 -11.60
N ALA A 366 36.31 2.13 -10.46
CA ALA A 366 36.77 1.63 -9.17
C ALA A 366 36.01 0.38 -8.70
N ALA A 367 34.72 0.27 -9.05
CA ALA A 367 33.88 -0.89 -8.78
C ALA A 367 34.15 -2.07 -9.73
N GLY A 368 35.09 -1.94 -10.68
CA GLY A 368 35.46 -3.01 -11.62
C GLY A 368 34.44 -3.27 -12.72
N VAL A 369 33.53 -2.32 -13.01
CA VAL A 369 32.54 -2.48 -14.08
C VAL A 369 33.26 -2.49 -15.45
N PRO A 370 33.00 -3.48 -16.34
CA PRO A 370 33.64 -3.54 -17.65
C PRO A 370 33.46 -2.27 -18.47
N THR A 371 34.46 -1.92 -19.29
CA THR A 371 34.46 -0.67 -20.08
C THR A 371 33.35 -0.61 -21.13
N ASN A 372 32.88 -1.75 -21.63
CA ASN A 372 31.78 -1.86 -22.59
C ASN A 372 30.44 -2.22 -21.92
N PHE A 373 30.34 -2.09 -20.60
CA PHE A 373 29.12 -2.44 -19.87
C PHE A 373 27.94 -1.58 -20.35
N ARG A 374 26.86 -2.26 -20.69
CA ARG A 374 25.57 -1.66 -21.03
C ARG A 374 24.50 -2.54 -20.41
N GLN A 375 23.69 -1.94 -19.55
CA GLN A 375 22.53 -2.61 -18.99
C GLN A 375 21.59 -3.06 -20.11
N LEU A 376 21.23 -4.35 -20.12
CA LEU A 376 20.28 -4.91 -21.07
C LEU A 376 18.84 -4.80 -20.50
N GLY A 377 17.96 -4.10 -21.21
CA GLY A 377 16.61 -3.81 -20.74
C GLY A 377 16.58 -2.72 -19.66
N ASN A 378 15.47 -2.64 -18.93
CA ASN A 378 15.26 -1.61 -17.90
C ASN A 378 14.91 -2.19 -16.52
N THR A 379 15.00 -3.51 -16.31
CA THR A 379 14.66 -4.15 -15.04
C THR A 379 15.85 -4.89 -14.44
N ILE A 380 16.00 -4.83 -13.12
CA ILE A 380 17.00 -5.60 -12.37
C ILE A 380 16.27 -6.48 -11.35
N LEU A 381 16.76 -7.70 -11.14
CA LEU A 381 16.23 -8.59 -10.13
C LEU A 381 16.46 -7.97 -8.74
N THR A 382 15.38 -7.58 -8.09
CA THR A 382 15.37 -6.80 -6.86
C THR A 382 14.68 -7.60 -5.78
N THR A 383 15.33 -7.68 -4.62
CA THR A 383 14.81 -8.34 -3.45
C THR A 383 13.87 -7.40 -2.71
N THR A 384 12.64 -7.85 -2.46
CA THR A 384 11.62 -7.16 -1.69
C THR A 384 11.08 -8.08 -0.60
N GLY A 385 10.47 -7.53 0.44
CA GLY A 385 9.95 -8.31 1.55
C GLY A 385 9.95 -7.52 2.83
N GLY A 386 9.61 -8.18 3.92
CA GLY A 386 9.63 -7.62 5.25
C GLY A 386 11.06 -7.37 5.73
N ASN A 387 11.16 -6.48 6.71
CA ASN A 387 12.39 -6.12 7.37
C ASN A 387 12.14 -6.10 8.90
N PRO A 388 12.67 -7.06 9.67
CA PRO A 388 12.46 -7.12 11.11
C PRO A 388 13.18 -6.00 11.87
N ASP A 389 14.09 -5.26 11.21
CA ASP A 389 14.81 -4.13 11.80
C ASP A 389 14.03 -2.81 11.70
N LEU A 390 12.80 -2.83 11.17
CA LEU A 390 11.95 -1.64 11.13
C LEU A 390 11.57 -1.16 12.53
N LYS A 391 11.47 0.15 12.65
CA LYS A 391 11.10 0.89 13.86
C LYS A 391 9.78 1.63 13.62
N PRO A 392 9.11 2.09 14.69
CA PRO A 392 7.96 2.97 14.56
C PRO A 392 8.27 4.27 13.78
N GLU A 393 7.26 4.76 13.07
CA GLU A 393 7.25 6.08 12.41
C GLU A 393 6.68 7.12 13.37
N ASP A 394 7.24 8.32 13.41
CA ASP A 394 6.77 9.42 14.26
C ASP A 394 6.01 10.45 13.43
N ALA A 395 4.95 11.03 13.97
CA ALA A 395 4.17 12.08 13.32
C ALA A 395 3.94 13.27 14.24
N ARG A 396 4.03 14.48 13.68
CA ARG A 396 3.65 15.73 14.33
C ARG A 396 2.66 16.47 13.43
N THR A 397 1.54 16.86 14.02
CA THR A 397 0.46 17.53 13.32
C THR A 397 0.14 18.85 14.00
N PHE A 398 0.09 19.92 13.22
CA PHE A 398 -0.44 21.20 13.62
C PHE A 398 -1.63 21.56 12.73
N THR A 399 -2.73 21.99 13.33
CA THR A 399 -3.86 22.56 12.59
C THR A 399 -4.31 23.87 13.22
N ALA A 400 -4.73 24.79 12.34
CA ALA A 400 -5.30 26.08 12.73
C ALA A 400 -6.44 26.39 11.78
N GLY A 401 -7.62 26.68 12.31
CA GLY A 401 -8.77 26.94 11.47
C GLY A 401 -9.82 27.79 12.13
N PHE A 402 -10.79 28.23 11.33
CA PHE A 402 -11.93 28.98 11.81
C PHE A 402 -13.24 28.51 11.20
N VAL A 403 -14.32 28.79 11.91
CA VAL A 403 -15.69 28.65 11.43
C VAL A 403 -16.35 30.02 11.57
N TRP A 404 -16.97 30.49 10.49
CA TRP A 404 -17.64 31.77 10.45
C TRP A 404 -19.07 31.65 9.92
N THR A 405 -20.04 32.11 10.71
CA THR A 405 -21.47 32.17 10.38
C THR A 405 -21.91 33.65 10.35
N PRO A 406 -21.67 34.36 9.24
CA PRO A 406 -21.92 35.80 9.16
C PRO A 406 -23.39 36.16 9.34
N GLY A 407 -23.69 37.06 10.28
CA GLY A 407 -25.06 37.53 10.51
C GLY A 407 -25.71 38.27 9.32
N PHE A 408 -24.91 38.82 8.40
CA PHE A 408 -25.43 39.47 7.18
C PHE A 408 -25.93 38.47 6.12
N ALA A 409 -25.61 37.18 6.26
CA ALA A 409 -26.04 36.11 5.36
C ALA A 409 -26.48 34.89 6.18
N PRO A 410 -27.69 34.93 6.78
CA PRO A 410 -28.21 33.81 7.56
C PRO A 410 -28.22 32.51 6.76
N GLY A 411 -27.75 31.42 7.37
CA GLY A 411 -27.63 30.11 6.73
C GLY A 411 -26.30 29.89 5.99
N LEU A 412 -25.42 30.90 5.89
CA LEU A 412 -24.05 30.74 5.39
C LEU A 412 -23.11 30.30 6.51
N THR A 413 -22.32 29.27 6.24
CA THR A 413 -21.22 28.79 7.07
C THR A 413 -19.98 28.70 6.19
N LEU A 414 -18.89 29.31 6.66
CA LEU A 414 -17.58 29.29 6.03
C LEU A 414 -16.59 28.64 6.98
N THR A 415 -15.76 27.75 6.46
CA THR A 415 -14.65 27.14 7.21
C THR A 415 -13.37 27.25 6.41
N ALA A 416 -12.26 27.48 7.11
CA ALA A 416 -10.93 27.29 6.55
C ALA A 416 -10.04 26.66 7.62
N ASP A 417 -9.35 25.59 7.26
CA ASP A 417 -8.51 24.80 8.14
C ASP A 417 -7.14 24.62 7.48
N TYR A 418 -6.14 25.28 8.02
CA TYR A 418 -4.74 25.03 7.69
C TYR A 418 -4.26 23.78 8.42
N TYR A 419 -3.54 22.92 7.73
CA TYR A 419 -2.89 21.74 8.29
C TYR A 419 -1.42 21.68 7.90
N ARG A 420 -0.62 21.15 8.81
CA ARG A 420 0.76 20.75 8.56
C ARG A 420 1.05 19.45 9.29
N ILE A 421 1.42 18.44 8.52
CA ILE A 421 1.70 17.08 9.00
C ILE A 421 3.13 16.75 8.60
N ARG A 422 3.97 16.40 9.59
CA ARG A 422 5.33 15.91 9.36
C ARG A 422 5.46 14.50 9.90
N ILE A 423 5.91 13.59 9.07
CA ILE A 423 6.24 12.20 9.41
C ILE A 423 7.76 12.03 9.35
N GLU A 424 8.34 11.57 10.45
CA GLU A 424 9.76 11.23 10.59
C GLU A 424 9.91 9.70 10.65
N ASN A 425 11.06 9.18 10.23
CA ASN A 425 11.35 7.74 10.17
C ASN A 425 10.35 6.94 9.30
N ALA A 426 9.76 7.57 8.28
CA ALA A 426 8.74 6.97 7.45
C ALA A 426 9.23 5.65 6.80
N ILE A 427 8.40 4.61 6.89
CA ILE A 427 8.67 3.27 6.39
C ILE A 427 8.40 3.26 4.88
N ARG A 428 9.48 3.31 4.10
CA ARG A 428 9.42 3.33 2.64
C ARG A 428 10.45 2.38 2.05
N SER A 429 10.14 1.84 0.87
CA SER A 429 11.15 1.22 0.02
C SER A 429 11.90 2.30 -0.74
N ILE A 430 13.22 2.27 -0.70
CA ILE A 430 14.05 3.14 -1.54
C ILE A 430 14.28 2.45 -2.88
N GLU A 431 13.86 3.10 -3.96
CA GLU A 431 13.97 2.55 -5.31
C GLU A 431 15.42 2.18 -5.67
N GLY A 432 15.58 1.07 -6.38
CA GLY A 432 16.88 0.57 -6.83
C GLY A 432 17.70 1.61 -7.60
N SER A 433 17.06 2.33 -8.53
CA SER A 433 17.68 3.40 -9.32
C SER A 433 18.25 4.51 -8.44
N VAL A 434 17.52 4.87 -7.38
CA VAL A 434 17.92 5.89 -6.41
C VAL A 434 19.12 5.40 -5.60
N LYS A 435 19.09 4.14 -5.13
CA LYS A 435 20.22 3.54 -4.39
C LYS A 435 21.50 3.50 -5.22
N LEU A 436 21.41 2.97 -6.44
CA LEU A 436 22.56 2.89 -7.34
C LEU A 436 23.09 4.29 -7.68
N ARG A 437 22.21 5.23 -8.04
CA ARG A 437 22.62 6.61 -8.34
C ARG A 437 23.33 7.25 -7.16
N ALA A 438 22.74 7.24 -5.96
CA ALA A 438 23.36 7.81 -4.76
C ALA A 438 24.71 7.19 -4.43
N CYS A 439 24.86 5.87 -4.62
CA CYS A 439 26.15 5.20 -4.49
C CYS A 439 27.19 5.75 -5.48
N TYR A 440 26.88 5.73 -6.78
CA TYR A 440 27.84 6.06 -7.84
C TYR A 440 28.07 7.57 -8.03
N THR A 441 27.21 8.44 -7.52
CA THR A 441 27.44 9.89 -7.50
C THR A 441 28.21 10.37 -6.28
N THR A 442 28.37 9.55 -5.24
CA THR A 442 29.12 9.89 -4.04
C THR A 442 30.61 9.59 -4.24
N PRO A 443 31.53 10.55 -4.08
CA PRO A 443 32.96 10.32 -4.27
C PRO A 443 33.48 9.12 -3.48
N ASN A 444 34.37 8.33 -4.09
CA ASN A 444 35.01 7.15 -3.51
C ASN A 444 34.04 6.05 -3.02
N LEU A 445 32.83 5.98 -3.59
CA LEU A 445 31.79 5.01 -3.19
C LEU A 445 31.47 5.07 -1.68
N ALA A 446 31.61 6.24 -1.05
CA ALA A 446 31.49 6.38 0.40
C ALA A 446 30.04 6.32 0.92
N HIS A 447 29.04 6.28 0.04
CA HIS A 447 27.63 6.23 0.45
C HIS A 447 27.30 4.86 1.08
N PRO A 448 26.49 4.79 2.15
CA PRO A 448 26.09 3.52 2.76
C PRO A 448 25.42 2.52 1.79
N PHE A 449 24.78 3.03 0.74
CA PHE A 449 24.18 2.19 -0.31
C PHE A 449 25.18 1.46 -1.19
N CYS A 450 26.47 1.81 -1.16
CA CYS A 450 27.53 1.06 -1.85
C CYS A 450 27.90 -0.25 -1.14
N SER A 451 27.36 -0.50 0.05
CA SER A 451 27.60 -1.75 0.80
C SER A 451 26.96 -2.97 0.12
N PRO A 452 27.59 -4.16 0.19
CA PRO A 452 27.00 -5.42 -0.26
C PRO A 452 25.63 -5.75 0.34
N ALA A 453 25.29 -5.17 1.49
CA ALA A 453 23.96 -5.30 2.10
C ALA A 453 22.84 -4.63 1.27
N ASN A 454 23.20 -3.69 0.39
CA ASN A 454 22.24 -2.99 -0.48
C ASN A 454 22.25 -3.51 -1.91
N PHE A 455 23.42 -3.79 -2.49
CA PHE A 455 23.53 -4.42 -3.80
C PHE A 455 24.90 -5.07 -4.00
N THR A 456 24.96 -6.06 -4.90
CA THR A 456 26.23 -6.62 -5.39
C THR A 456 26.23 -6.71 -6.91
N ARG A 457 27.42 -6.87 -7.50
CA ARG A 457 27.61 -7.04 -8.94
C ARG A 457 28.31 -8.37 -9.25
N ASP A 458 28.02 -8.89 -10.43
CA ASP A 458 28.79 -9.97 -11.03
C ASP A 458 30.18 -9.43 -11.45
N PRO A 459 31.28 -10.03 -10.98
CA PRO A 459 32.63 -9.51 -11.23
C PRO A 459 33.09 -9.70 -12.68
N VAL A 460 32.40 -10.51 -13.49
CA VAL A 460 32.75 -10.78 -14.89
C VAL A 460 31.93 -9.91 -15.82
N THR A 461 30.60 -9.88 -15.65
CA THR A 461 29.71 -9.13 -16.54
C THR A 461 29.53 -7.67 -16.13
N GLY A 462 29.74 -7.36 -14.84
CA GLY A 462 29.45 -6.05 -14.24
C GLY A 462 27.97 -5.84 -13.92
N GLU A 463 27.08 -6.78 -14.26
CA GLU A 463 25.64 -6.68 -13.99
C GLU A 463 25.35 -6.70 -12.49
N VAL A 464 24.31 -5.98 -12.05
CA VAL A 464 23.82 -6.07 -10.67
C VAL A 464 23.13 -7.42 -10.49
N ASN A 465 23.67 -8.27 -9.60
CA ASN A 465 23.16 -9.62 -9.34
C ASN A 465 22.41 -9.74 -8.01
N TYR A 466 22.44 -8.70 -7.19
CA TYR A 466 21.59 -8.52 -6.01
C TYR A 466 21.32 -7.03 -5.83
N LEU A 467 20.08 -6.67 -5.54
CA LEU A 467 19.66 -5.33 -5.20
C LEU A 467 18.54 -5.41 -4.17
N SER A 468 18.69 -4.77 -3.02
CA SER A 468 17.65 -4.71 -1.99
C SER A 468 16.76 -3.49 -2.20
N SER A 469 15.44 -3.71 -2.19
CA SER A 469 14.40 -2.68 -2.09
C SER A 469 13.45 -2.97 -0.93
N GLN A 470 13.93 -3.65 0.12
CA GLN A 470 13.20 -3.78 1.37
C GLN A 470 12.91 -2.42 2.00
N GLN A 471 11.84 -2.34 2.78
CA GLN A 471 11.45 -1.12 3.46
C GLN A 471 12.46 -0.77 4.56
N VAL A 472 12.65 0.53 4.77
CA VAL A 472 13.54 1.10 5.79
C VAL A 472 12.92 2.37 6.41
N ASN A 473 13.27 2.68 7.65
CA ASN A 473 12.96 3.95 8.32
C ASN A 473 13.93 5.04 7.90
N ALA A 474 13.82 5.49 6.67
CA ALA A 474 14.75 6.48 6.12
C ALA A 474 14.06 7.77 5.71
N ALA A 475 12.77 7.71 5.40
CA ALA A 475 12.10 8.82 4.76
C ALA A 475 11.59 9.85 5.77
N SER A 476 11.55 11.12 5.35
CA SER A 476 10.74 12.14 5.99
C SER A 476 9.70 12.64 5.01
N GLU A 477 8.47 12.83 5.49
CA GLU A 477 7.36 13.31 4.67
C GLU A 477 6.73 14.53 5.31
N GLU A 478 6.43 15.55 4.52
CA GLU A 478 5.75 16.75 4.99
C GLU A 478 4.61 17.09 4.04
N SER A 479 3.40 17.21 4.59
CA SER A 479 2.19 17.60 3.87
C SER A 479 1.60 18.85 4.52
N GLU A 480 1.36 19.87 3.71
CA GLU A 480 0.87 21.18 4.17
C GLU A 480 -0.16 21.73 3.18
N GLY A 481 -1.23 22.30 3.71
CA GLY A 481 -2.29 22.85 2.87
C GLY A 481 -3.41 23.49 3.66
N VAL A 482 -4.44 23.89 2.92
CA VAL A 482 -5.65 24.54 3.44
C VAL A 482 -6.88 23.83 2.89
N ASP A 483 -7.76 23.40 3.78
CA ASP A 483 -9.10 22.93 3.45
C ASP A 483 -10.11 24.06 3.65
N ILE A 484 -11.00 24.25 2.69
CA ILE A 484 -11.99 25.33 2.63
C ILE A 484 -13.36 24.69 2.48
N GLY A 485 -14.29 25.08 3.36
CA GLY A 485 -15.68 24.67 3.33
C GLY A 485 -16.61 25.86 3.19
N VAL A 486 -17.61 25.72 2.33
CA VAL A 486 -18.73 26.65 2.20
C VAL A 486 -20.01 25.84 2.25
N LEU A 487 -20.92 26.21 3.15
CA LEU A 487 -22.29 25.70 3.18
C LEU A 487 -23.23 26.89 3.22
N TYR A 488 -24.18 26.97 2.30
CA TYR A 488 -25.20 28.00 2.31
C TYR A 488 -26.59 27.39 2.15
N GLN A 489 -27.40 27.52 3.20
CA GLN A 489 -28.81 27.15 3.20
C GLN A 489 -29.65 28.40 3.04
N PHE A 490 -30.53 28.41 2.04
CA PHE A 490 -31.36 29.57 1.72
C PHE A 490 -32.65 29.14 1.02
N ASP A 491 -33.67 29.99 1.10
CA ASP A 491 -34.89 29.84 0.33
C ASP A 491 -34.85 30.72 -0.93
N VAL A 492 -35.20 30.14 -2.08
CA VAL A 492 -35.28 30.87 -3.36
C VAL A 492 -36.55 30.46 -4.11
N ALA A 493 -37.43 31.42 -4.38
CA ALA A 493 -38.71 31.18 -5.09
C ALA A 493 -39.57 30.03 -4.49
N GLY A 494 -39.53 29.88 -3.16
CA GLY A 494 -40.21 28.81 -2.42
C GLY A 494 -39.60 27.42 -2.61
N TRP A 495 -38.34 27.35 -3.06
CA TRP A 495 -37.50 26.16 -3.02
C TRP A 495 -36.53 26.30 -1.86
N GLN A 496 -36.40 25.24 -1.07
CA GLN A 496 -35.34 25.10 -0.08
C GLN A 496 -34.08 24.69 -0.83
N ALA A 497 -33.06 25.55 -0.80
CA ALA A 497 -31.80 25.33 -1.47
C ALA A 497 -30.66 25.15 -0.46
N SER A 498 -29.72 24.28 -0.80
CA SER A 498 -28.45 24.11 -0.10
C SER A 498 -27.33 24.06 -1.14
N ALA A 499 -26.42 25.01 -1.06
CA ALA A 499 -25.18 25.00 -1.84
C ALA A 499 -24.03 24.61 -0.92
N SER A 500 -23.20 23.67 -1.34
CA SER A 500 -21.97 23.31 -0.65
C SER A 500 -20.77 23.35 -1.58
N LEU A 501 -19.62 23.70 -1.04
CA LEU A 501 -18.33 23.57 -1.70
C LEU A 501 -17.31 23.11 -0.66
N ASP A 502 -16.70 21.97 -0.90
CA ASP A 502 -15.52 21.51 -0.18
C ASP A 502 -14.34 21.58 -1.15
N ALA A 503 -13.29 22.31 -0.79
CA ALA A 503 -12.10 22.49 -1.60
C ALA A 503 -10.83 22.32 -0.76
N SER A 504 -9.83 21.66 -1.32
CA SER A 504 -8.51 21.49 -0.69
C SER A 504 -7.45 22.12 -1.59
N TYR A 505 -6.58 22.91 -0.96
CA TYR A 505 -5.35 23.42 -1.55
C TYR A 505 -4.14 22.72 -0.92
N LEU A 506 -3.45 21.90 -1.68
CA LEU A 506 -2.19 21.26 -1.30
C LEU A 506 -1.03 22.19 -1.68
N GLU A 507 -0.46 22.85 -0.68
CA GLU A 507 0.66 23.78 -0.87
C GLU A 507 1.98 23.01 -1.02
N ARG A 508 2.20 22.03 -0.14
CA ARG A 508 3.43 21.22 -0.10
C ARG A 508 3.11 19.75 0.12
N TYR A 509 3.83 18.91 -0.61
CA TYR A 509 3.93 17.49 -0.31
C TYR A 509 5.35 17.03 -0.65
N ASP A 510 6.20 17.04 0.36
CA ASP A 510 7.64 16.85 0.21
C ASP A 510 8.05 15.51 0.80
N VAL A 511 8.85 14.76 0.05
CA VAL A 511 9.40 13.47 0.50
C VAL A 511 10.92 13.50 0.36
N THR A 512 11.61 13.29 1.47
CA THR A 512 13.06 13.06 1.48
C THR A 512 13.29 11.57 1.68
N PRO A 513 13.68 10.79 0.65
CA PRO A 513 13.64 9.32 0.72
C PRO A 513 14.61 8.68 1.73
N PHE A 514 15.71 9.35 2.03
CA PHE A 514 16.70 8.97 3.04
C PHE A 514 17.50 10.19 3.49
N ALA A 515 18.17 10.10 4.65
CA ALA A 515 19.01 11.18 5.17
C ALA A 515 20.07 11.63 4.14
N GLY A 516 20.06 12.93 3.79
CA GLY A 516 20.99 13.53 2.81
C GLY A 516 20.55 13.41 1.35
N ALA A 517 19.41 12.75 1.06
CA ALA A 517 18.81 12.75 -0.27
C ALA A 517 18.26 14.13 -0.64
N THR A 518 18.17 14.42 -1.94
CA THR A 518 17.39 15.55 -2.44
C THR A 518 15.91 15.31 -2.14
N THR A 519 15.24 16.33 -1.60
CA THR A 519 13.79 16.31 -1.38
C THR A 519 13.05 16.30 -2.72
N ILE A 520 12.05 15.45 -2.82
CA ILE A 520 11.15 15.34 -3.96
C ILE A 520 9.89 16.12 -3.63
N GLU A 521 9.58 17.14 -4.43
CA GLU A 521 8.38 17.96 -4.30
C GLU A 521 7.26 17.39 -5.19
N TYR A 522 6.21 16.87 -4.58
CA TYR A 522 5.08 16.25 -5.30
C TYR A 522 3.91 17.20 -5.50
N ALA A 523 3.75 18.27 -4.72
CA ALA A 523 2.63 19.19 -4.89
C ALA A 523 2.58 19.77 -6.31
N GLY A 524 1.42 19.67 -6.96
CA GLY A 524 1.23 20.04 -8.36
C GLY A 524 1.79 19.03 -9.37
N LYS A 525 2.20 17.83 -8.97
CA LYS A 525 2.80 16.82 -9.86
C LYS A 525 1.92 15.58 -10.03
N ILE A 526 2.03 14.94 -11.19
CA ILE A 526 1.53 13.59 -11.45
C ILE A 526 2.71 12.65 -11.63
N THR A 527 2.60 11.45 -11.05
CA THR A 527 3.66 10.45 -10.98
C THR A 527 3.20 9.16 -11.67
N SER A 528 4.14 8.33 -12.15
CA SER A 528 3.78 6.99 -12.58
C SER A 528 3.47 6.11 -11.36
N GLY A 529 2.22 5.73 -11.18
CA GLY A 529 1.81 4.70 -10.22
C GLY A 529 1.61 5.14 -8.77
N LEU A 530 2.08 6.34 -8.35
CA LEU A 530 1.79 6.90 -7.01
C LEU A 530 0.61 7.89 -7.02
N GLY A 531 0.14 8.28 -8.21
CA GLY A 531 -1.06 9.10 -8.40
C GLY A 531 -0.76 10.56 -8.74
N SER A 532 -1.81 11.38 -8.66
CA SER A 532 -1.80 12.80 -8.97
C SER A 532 -1.97 13.63 -7.70
N TYR A 533 -1.06 14.57 -7.48
CA TYR A 533 -0.99 15.45 -6.31
C TYR A 533 -1.30 16.89 -6.72
N THR A 534 -2.39 17.09 -7.46
CA THR A 534 -2.84 18.41 -7.91
C THR A 534 -2.98 19.37 -6.74
N GLN A 535 -2.52 20.61 -6.90
CA GLN A 535 -2.65 21.60 -5.84
C GLN A 535 -4.10 21.86 -5.46
N TRP A 536 -5.04 21.87 -6.41
CA TRP A 536 -6.45 22.11 -6.14
C TRP A 536 -7.30 20.88 -6.41
N ARG A 537 -8.20 20.58 -5.47
CA ARG A 537 -9.30 19.65 -5.67
C ARG A 537 -10.54 20.20 -5.00
N GLY A 538 -11.70 20.06 -5.63
CA GLY A 538 -12.96 20.52 -5.04
C GLY A 538 -14.17 19.71 -5.47
N LEU A 539 -15.18 19.72 -4.61
CA LEU A 539 -16.50 19.15 -4.86
C LEU A 539 -17.55 20.21 -4.49
N GLY A 540 -18.23 20.74 -5.49
CA GLY A 540 -19.38 21.61 -5.31
C GLY A 540 -20.68 20.84 -5.48
N SER A 541 -21.69 21.14 -4.66
CA SER A 541 -23.03 20.61 -4.85
C SER A 541 -24.10 21.67 -4.64
N LEU A 542 -25.18 21.59 -5.41
CA LEU A 542 -26.40 22.37 -5.23
C LEU A 542 -27.58 21.40 -5.13
N ARG A 543 -28.25 21.40 -3.99
CA ARG A 543 -29.48 20.66 -3.75
C ARG A 543 -30.64 21.63 -3.65
N MET A 544 -31.74 21.31 -4.33
CA MET A 544 -32.98 22.08 -4.25
C MET A 544 -34.16 21.14 -4.00
N GLY A 545 -35.07 21.54 -3.11
CA GLY A 545 -36.25 20.77 -2.75
C GLY A 545 -37.51 21.65 -2.73
N LYS A 546 -38.62 21.10 -3.24
CA LYS A 546 -39.96 21.71 -3.13
C LYS A 546 -41.03 20.63 -3.21
N ASN A 547 -41.80 20.45 -2.13
CA ASN A 547 -42.82 19.41 -1.99
C ASN A 547 -42.22 18.01 -2.27
N ARG A 548 -42.69 17.35 -3.34
CA ARG A 548 -42.23 16.03 -3.79
C ARG A 548 -41.02 16.06 -4.74
N TRP A 549 -40.57 17.26 -5.15
CA TRP A 549 -39.48 17.41 -6.10
C TRP A 549 -38.18 17.70 -5.37
N THR A 550 -37.14 16.94 -5.72
CA THR A 550 -35.77 17.18 -5.27
C THR A 550 -34.84 17.08 -6.46
N GLY A 551 -33.94 18.04 -6.61
CA GLY A 551 -32.87 18.04 -7.60
C GLY A 551 -31.51 18.20 -6.91
N VAL A 552 -30.50 17.52 -7.43
CA VAL A 552 -29.11 17.69 -6.99
C VAL A 552 -28.24 17.84 -8.24
N TYR A 553 -27.37 18.83 -8.22
CA TYR A 553 -26.29 18.99 -9.17
C TYR A 553 -24.97 18.97 -8.41
N SER A 554 -23.99 18.21 -8.88
CA SER A 554 -22.66 18.14 -8.28
C SER A 554 -21.59 18.25 -9.35
N ALA A 555 -20.53 19.00 -9.06
CA ALA A 555 -19.38 19.16 -9.93
C ALA A 555 -18.09 18.87 -9.15
N GLN A 556 -17.24 18.01 -9.70
CA GLN A 556 -15.92 17.76 -9.17
C GLN A 556 -14.88 18.49 -10.02
N TYR A 557 -14.00 19.22 -9.35
CA TYR A 557 -12.83 19.84 -9.95
C TYR A 557 -11.56 19.14 -9.46
N ILE A 558 -10.69 18.80 -10.40
CA ILE A 558 -9.34 18.29 -10.16
C ILE A 558 -8.42 19.23 -10.94
N GLY A 559 -7.47 19.85 -10.24
CA GLY A 559 -6.56 20.82 -10.84
C GLY A 559 -5.63 20.22 -11.89
N SER A 560 -4.87 21.07 -12.56
CA SER A 560 -3.76 20.62 -13.39
C SER A 560 -2.61 20.09 -12.54
N ALA A 561 -1.80 19.20 -13.11
CA ALA A 561 -0.53 18.75 -12.53
C ALA A 561 0.50 18.53 -13.65
N ASP A 562 1.77 18.76 -13.34
CA ASP A 562 2.88 18.48 -14.26
C ASP A 562 3.34 17.03 -14.10
N ASP A 563 3.57 16.34 -15.22
CA ASP A 563 4.13 15.00 -15.18
C ASP A 563 5.62 15.05 -14.84
N ILE A 564 6.01 14.39 -13.75
CA ILE A 564 7.40 14.36 -13.25
C ILE A 564 8.33 13.53 -14.15
N ILE A 565 7.78 12.67 -15.00
CA ILE A 565 8.51 11.77 -15.91
C ILE A 565 8.52 12.33 -17.32
N ALA A 566 7.46 13.03 -17.74
CA ALA A 566 7.41 13.71 -19.03
C ALA A 566 8.15 15.06 -18.97
N VAL A 567 9.45 15.03 -18.66
CA VAL A 567 10.34 16.13 -19.02
C VAL A 567 10.72 15.91 -20.50
N PRO A 568 10.56 16.93 -21.39
CA PRO A 568 10.78 16.81 -22.83
C PRO A 568 12.20 16.39 -23.23
#